data_AF-A0A662CTC3-F1
#
_entry.id   AF-A0A662CTC3-F1
#
_cell.length_a   1.000
_cell.length_b   1.000
_cell.length_c   1.000
_cell.angle_alpha   90.00
_cell.angle_beta   90.00
_cell.angle_gamma   90.00
#
_symmetry.space_group_name_H-M   'P 1'
#
loop_
_entity.id
_entity.type
_entity.pdbx_description
1 polymer ?
#
loop_
_entity_poly.entity_id
_entity_poly.type
_entity_poly.pdbx_seq_one_letter_code
_entity_poly.pdbx_strand_id
1 'polypeptide(L)'
;IYGYYPDVVNNPGDESNLLRELADSYLYKDVLTWERIQKPEKLERLLQALALQLGSEVSYNELAQICGIDNETVEKYISLLEKAFIVFRLNSFSRNLRNELKKSRKIYFYDNGIRNAVISQFNPLELRLDAGQLWENFLISGRLKMLSNTGVHMKRFFWRTSAQQEIDLIEETSGMISAYEFKWNIQKKALISKAFTNAYPDAKILVVTPGNYEQFLSKP
;
A
#
# COMPACT_ATOMS: atom_id res chain seq x y z
N ILE A 1 11.28 3.43 -8.36
CA ILE A 1 11.41 2.00 -8.76
C ILE A 1 12.09 1.19 -7.66
N TYR A 2 13.31 1.57 -7.25
CA TYR A 2 14.15 0.81 -6.32
C TYR A 2 13.88 1.04 -4.82
N GLY A 3 13.02 2.00 -4.47
CA GLY A 3 12.72 2.27 -3.05
C GLY A 3 13.80 3.08 -2.34
N TYR A 4 13.80 3.04 -1.01
CA TYR A 4 14.64 3.89 -0.16
C TYR A 4 15.37 3.13 0.97
N TYR A 5 15.61 1.83 0.80
CA TYR A 5 16.46 1.10 1.74
C TYR A 5 17.88 1.70 1.73
N PRO A 6 18.53 1.91 2.89
CA PRO A 6 19.83 2.58 2.96
C PRO A 6 20.88 1.96 2.03
N ASP A 7 21.02 0.63 2.03
CA ASP A 7 22.00 -0.06 1.19
C ASP A 7 21.71 0.12 -0.30
N VAL A 8 20.43 0.19 -0.69
CA VAL A 8 20.03 0.43 -2.09
C VAL A 8 20.36 1.86 -2.51
N VAL A 9 20.09 2.84 -1.65
CA VAL A 9 20.37 4.27 -1.94
C VAL A 9 21.87 4.54 -2.00
N ASN A 10 22.67 3.84 -1.19
CA ASN A 10 24.11 4.05 -1.11
C ASN A 10 24.92 3.32 -2.20
N ASN A 11 24.30 2.42 -2.98
CA ASN A 11 24.98 1.62 -4.00
C ASN A 11 24.30 1.75 -5.38
N PRO A 12 24.35 2.94 -6.01
CA PRO A 12 23.74 3.16 -7.32
C PRO A 12 24.38 2.26 -8.38
N GLY A 13 23.56 1.67 -9.25
CA GLY A 13 23.96 0.73 -10.28
C GLY A 13 23.82 -0.75 -9.89
N ASP A 14 23.72 -1.06 -8.59
CA ASP A 14 23.53 -2.43 -8.07
C ASP A 14 22.17 -2.63 -7.39
N GLU A 15 21.26 -1.67 -7.51
CA GLU A 15 20.00 -1.62 -6.77
C GLU A 15 19.16 -2.88 -6.97
N SER A 16 19.10 -3.37 -8.21
CA SER A 16 18.28 -4.53 -8.56
C SER A 16 18.82 -5.83 -7.95
N ASN A 17 20.14 -5.99 -7.87
CA ASN A 17 20.74 -7.19 -7.27
C ASN A 17 20.59 -7.14 -5.75
N LEU A 18 20.92 -6.01 -5.12
CA LEU A 18 20.73 -5.81 -3.68
C LEU A 18 19.28 -6.03 -3.26
N LEU A 19 18.31 -5.53 -4.04
CA LEU A 19 16.89 -5.74 -3.73
C LEU A 19 16.44 -7.19 -3.90
N ARG A 20 17.00 -7.94 -4.87
CA ARG A 20 16.74 -9.38 -4.99
C ARG A 20 17.33 -10.14 -3.80
N GLU A 21 18.57 -9.84 -3.43
CA GLU A 21 19.21 -10.43 -2.26
C GLU A 21 18.44 -10.12 -0.98
N LEU A 22 17.98 -8.87 -0.80
CA LEU A 22 17.14 -8.47 0.33
C LEU A 22 15.80 -9.20 0.33
N ALA A 23 15.16 -9.33 -0.82
CA ALA A 23 13.92 -10.09 -0.93
C ALA A 23 14.15 -11.56 -0.57
N ASP A 24 15.16 -12.20 -1.15
CA ASP A 24 15.47 -13.62 -0.97
C ASP A 24 15.97 -13.96 0.44
N SER A 25 16.79 -13.10 1.03
CA SER A 25 17.39 -13.33 2.36
C SER A 25 16.48 -12.89 3.51
N TYR A 26 15.91 -11.69 3.43
CA TYR A 26 15.27 -11.01 4.56
C TYR A 26 13.77 -11.34 4.66
N LEU A 27 13.06 -11.43 3.54
CA LEU A 27 11.62 -11.73 3.55
C LEU A 27 11.35 -13.20 3.86
N TYR A 28 12.18 -14.10 3.34
CA TYR A 28 11.93 -15.52 3.46
C TYR A 28 12.59 -16.09 4.71
N LYS A 29 13.92 -15.95 4.89
CA LYS A 29 14.59 -16.73 5.96
C LYS A 29 14.14 -16.32 7.36
N ASP A 30 14.06 -15.04 7.67
CA ASP A 30 13.77 -14.60 9.04
C ASP A 30 12.29 -14.75 9.38
N VAL A 31 11.39 -14.41 8.45
CA VAL A 31 9.93 -14.52 8.66
C VAL A 31 9.48 -15.97 8.75
N LEU A 32 10.03 -16.87 7.92
CA LEU A 32 9.68 -18.30 7.93
C LEU A 32 10.19 -19.00 9.19
N THR A 33 11.36 -18.61 9.69
CA THR A 33 11.97 -19.20 10.88
C THR A 33 11.21 -18.82 12.16
N TRP A 34 10.60 -17.63 12.19
CA TRP A 34 9.94 -17.11 13.40
C TRP A 34 8.64 -17.85 13.78
N GLU A 35 7.89 -18.35 12.80
CA GLU A 35 6.57 -19.00 13.01
C GLU A 35 6.53 -20.49 12.64
N ARG A 36 7.69 -21.13 12.41
CA ARG A 36 7.78 -22.52 11.91
C ARG A 36 6.89 -22.76 10.69
N ILE A 37 6.95 -21.86 9.71
CA ILE A 37 6.11 -21.94 8.52
C ILE A 37 6.43 -23.24 7.77
N GLN A 38 5.44 -24.12 7.69
CA GLN A 38 5.60 -25.42 7.06
C GLN A 38 5.66 -25.36 5.52
N LYS A 39 5.17 -24.27 4.92
CA LYS A 39 5.00 -24.14 3.45
C LYS A 39 5.47 -22.77 2.96
N PRO A 40 6.78 -22.55 2.82
CA PRO A 40 7.35 -21.25 2.42
C PRO A 40 6.89 -20.79 1.03
N GLU A 41 6.80 -21.73 0.08
CA GLU A 41 6.30 -21.52 -1.29
C GLU A 41 4.93 -20.82 -1.33
N LYS A 42 4.07 -21.11 -0.34
CA LYS A 42 2.71 -20.55 -0.25
C LYS A 42 2.71 -19.11 0.22
N LEU A 43 3.63 -18.78 1.13
CA LEU A 43 3.83 -17.40 1.58
C LEU A 43 4.41 -16.56 0.43
N GLU A 44 5.36 -17.10 -0.32
CA GLU A 44 5.92 -16.44 -1.49
C GLU A 44 4.84 -16.11 -2.53
N ARG A 45 4.03 -17.10 -2.92
CA ARG A 45 2.92 -16.91 -3.85
C ARG A 45 1.92 -15.87 -3.35
N LEU A 46 1.65 -15.85 -2.06
CA LEU A 46 0.79 -14.84 -1.45
C LEU A 46 1.40 -13.45 -1.58
N LEU A 47 2.69 -13.29 -1.25
CA LEU A 47 3.38 -12.01 -1.34
C LEU A 47 3.44 -11.50 -2.80
N GLN A 48 3.68 -12.39 -3.76
CA GLN A 48 3.61 -12.09 -5.20
C GLN A 48 2.20 -11.66 -5.62
N ALA A 49 1.16 -12.36 -5.18
CA ALA A 49 -0.23 -11.99 -5.47
C ALA A 49 -0.57 -10.61 -4.92
N LEU A 50 -0.15 -10.30 -3.69
CA LEU A 50 -0.31 -8.98 -3.08
C LEU A 50 0.45 -7.89 -3.86
N ALA A 51 1.66 -8.18 -4.31
CA ALA A 51 2.45 -7.25 -5.13
C ALA A 51 1.75 -6.94 -6.47
N LEU A 52 1.14 -7.93 -7.10
CA LEU A 52 0.40 -7.77 -8.36
C LEU A 52 -0.96 -7.05 -8.16
N GLN A 53 -1.55 -7.13 -6.98
CA GLN A 53 -2.82 -6.47 -6.62
C GLN A 53 -2.64 -5.12 -5.92
N LEU A 54 -1.45 -4.51 -6.01
CA LEU A 54 -1.15 -3.23 -5.36
C LEU A 54 -2.19 -2.15 -5.72
N GLY A 55 -2.67 -1.41 -4.71
CA GLY A 55 -3.69 -0.37 -4.88
C GLY A 55 -5.10 -0.89 -5.16
N SER A 56 -5.32 -2.21 -5.20
CA SER A 56 -6.64 -2.84 -5.39
C SER A 56 -7.18 -3.40 -4.08
N GLU A 57 -8.52 -3.53 -3.99
CA GLU A 57 -9.15 -4.21 -2.86
C GLU A 57 -8.80 -5.71 -2.87
N VAL A 58 -8.46 -6.24 -1.69
CA VAL A 58 -8.03 -7.62 -1.52
C VAL A 58 -9.16 -8.48 -0.96
N SER A 59 -9.38 -9.62 -1.60
CA SER A 59 -10.26 -10.69 -1.13
C SER A 59 -9.46 -11.87 -0.59
N TYR A 60 -9.66 -12.25 0.67
CA TYR A 60 -8.98 -13.42 1.24
C TYR A 60 -9.40 -14.72 0.54
N ASN A 61 -10.67 -14.82 0.11
CA ASN A 61 -11.14 -15.95 -0.68
C ASN A 61 -10.36 -16.08 -2.00
N GLU A 62 -10.14 -14.96 -2.68
CA GLU A 62 -9.40 -14.96 -3.95
C GLU A 62 -7.94 -15.35 -3.74
N LEU A 63 -7.29 -14.73 -2.76
CA LEU A 63 -5.91 -15.05 -2.39
C LEU A 63 -5.75 -16.52 -1.95
N ALA A 64 -6.71 -17.05 -1.20
CA ALA A 64 -6.76 -18.45 -0.79
C ALA A 64 -6.79 -19.39 -2.00
N GLN A 65 -7.61 -19.07 -3.02
CA GLN A 65 -7.64 -19.84 -4.27
C GLN A 65 -6.33 -19.73 -5.05
N ILE A 66 -5.79 -18.53 -5.23
CA ILE A 66 -4.51 -18.29 -5.94
C ILE A 66 -3.37 -19.07 -5.27
N CYS A 67 -3.32 -19.04 -3.94
CA CYS A 67 -2.25 -19.65 -3.17
C CYS A 67 -2.49 -21.14 -2.93
N GLY A 68 -3.73 -21.62 -2.98
CA GLY A 68 -4.10 -22.99 -2.60
C GLY A 68 -3.89 -23.26 -1.11
N ILE A 69 -4.41 -22.35 -0.28
CA ILE A 69 -4.45 -22.40 1.20
C ILE A 69 -5.85 -21.91 1.65
N ASP A 70 -6.22 -22.13 2.90
CA ASP A 70 -7.48 -21.59 3.44
C ASP A 70 -7.37 -20.10 3.82
N ASN A 71 -8.51 -19.45 4.02
CA ASN A 71 -8.60 -18.02 4.36
C ASN A 71 -7.91 -17.65 5.69
N GLU A 72 -7.97 -18.55 6.68
CA GLU A 72 -7.36 -18.31 7.99
C GLU A 72 -5.83 -18.29 7.85
N THR A 73 -5.27 -19.18 7.04
CA THR A 73 -3.86 -19.18 6.68
C THR A 73 -3.47 -17.92 5.90
N VAL A 74 -4.29 -17.45 4.95
CA VAL A 74 -4.06 -16.16 4.26
C VAL A 74 -3.99 -15.01 5.26
N GLU A 75 -4.98 -14.92 6.16
CA GLU A 75 -5.02 -13.87 7.18
C GLU A 75 -3.82 -13.94 8.13
N LYS A 76 -3.44 -15.14 8.57
CA LYS A 76 -2.26 -15.37 9.39
C LYS A 76 -1.00 -14.89 8.68
N TYR A 77 -0.81 -15.26 7.41
CA TYR A 77 0.38 -14.89 6.64
C TYR A 77 0.45 -13.39 6.37
N ILE A 78 -0.66 -12.74 6.03
CA ILE A 78 -0.68 -11.27 5.89
C ILE A 78 -0.32 -10.62 7.23
N SER A 79 -0.88 -11.10 8.34
CA SER A 79 -0.58 -10.54 9.66
C SER A 79 0.90 -10.71 10.04
N LEU A 80 1.53 -11.81 9.60
CA LEU A 80 2.96 -12.01 9.78
C LEU A 80 3.78 -11.04 8.93
N LEU A 81 3.42 -10.84 7.66
CA LEU A 81 4.07 -9.87 6.77
C LEU A 81 3.93 -8.42 7.31
N GLU A 82 2.82 -8.10 7.97
CA GLU A 82 2.63 -6.82 8.68
C GLU A 82 3.57 -6.66 9.87
N LYS A 83 3.69 -7.70 10.71
CA LYS A 83 4.64 -7.71 11.84
C LYS A 83 6.10 -7.58 11.40
N ALA A 84 6.41 -8.07 10.21
CA ALA A 84 7.73 -7.96 9.60
C ALA A 84 7.96 -6.64 8.85
N PHE A 85 7.02 -5.69 8.90
CA PHE A 85 7.09 -4.40 8.19
C PHE A 85 7.29 -4.54 6.66
N ILE A 86 6.74 -5.61 6.07
CA ILE A 86 6.81 -5.84 4.62
C ILE A 86 5.62 -5.17 3.96
N VAL A 87 4.42 -5.43 4.50
CA VAL A 87 3.15 -4.89 4.02
C VAL A 87 2.39 -4.21 5.15
N PHE A 88 1.37 -3.42 4.82
CA PHE A 88 0.40 -2.90 5.78
C PHE A 88 -0.99 -2.83 5.14
N ARG A 89 -2.03 -2.99 5.97
CA ARG A 89 -3.43 -2.86 5.54
C ARG A 89 -3.92 -1.42 5.63
N LEU A 90 -4.66 -1.00 4.61
CA LEU A 90 -5.48 0.21 4.62
C LEU A 90 -6.95 -0.21 4.52
N ASN A 91 -7.72 0.06 5.58
CA ASN A 91 -9.13 -0.33 5.65
C ASN A 91 -10.02 0.73 5.00
N SER A 92 -11.24 0.34 4.60
CA SER A 92 -12.20 1.29 4.07
C SER A 92 -12.79 2.19 5.17
N PHE A 93 -13.04 3.44 4.81
CA PHE A 93 -13.66 4.45 5.66
C PHE A 93 -15.18 4.29 5.64
N SER A 94 -15.79 4.12 6.81
CA SER A 94 -17.24 4.13 6.96
C SER A 94 -17.63 4.82 8.26
N ARG A 95 -18.53 5.80 8.19
CA ARG A 95 -19.21 6.37 9.37
C ARG A 95 -20.41 5.54 9.84
N ASN A 96 -20.92 4.65 8.99
CA ASN A 96 -22.07 3.80 9.31
C ASN A 96 -21.59 2.41 9.76
N LEU A 97 -21.71 2.12 11.07
CA LEU A 97 -21.40 0.81 11.68
C LEU A 97 -22.09 -0.36 10.96
N ARG A 98 -23.28 -0.15 10.38
CA ARG A 98 -24.04 -1.22 9.72
C ARG A 98 -23.45 -1.66 8.39
N ASN A 99 -22.70 -0.80 7.70
CA ASN A 99 -21.94 -1.13 6.49
C ASN A 99 -20.54 -1.68 6.78
N GLU A 100 -20.13 -1.66 8.06
CA GLU A 100 -18.82 -2.08 8.53
C GLU A 100 -18.59 -3.60 8.40
N LEU A 101 -19.63 -4.39 8.09
CA LEU A 101 -19.50 -5.84 7.92
C LEU A 101 -18.85 -6.26 6.59
N LYS A 102 -18.77 -5.36 5.60
CA LYS A 102 -17.92 -5.55 4.41
C LYS A 102 -16.65 -4.69 4.54
N LYS A 103 -15.76 -5.06 5.47
CA LYS A 103 -14.43 -4.43 5.61
C LYS A 103 -13.58 -4.76 4.38
N SER A 104 -13.77 -4.02 3.29
CA SER A 104 -12.80 -4.07 2.22
C SER A 104 -11.49 -3.45 2.69
N ARG A 105 -10.40 -3.97 2.14
CA ARG A 105 -9.04 -3.64 2.56
C ARG A 105 -8.16 -3.59 1.33
N LYS A 106 -7.28 -2.62 1.29
CA LYS A 106 -6.15 -2.60 0.37
C LYS A 106 -4.90 -3.00 1.14
N ILE A 107 -3.96 -3.66 0.46
CA ILE A 107 -2.67 -4.03 1.04
C ILE A 107 -1.58 -3.33 0.26
N TYR A 108 -0.73 -2.61 0.98
CA TYR A 108 0.39 -1.83 0.44
C TYR A 108 1.70 -2.35 0.98
N PHE A 109 2.79 -2.00 0.32
CA PHE A 109 4.14 -2.35 0.73
C PHE A 109 4.81 -1.15 1.38
N TYR A 110 5.57 -1.39 2.44
CA TYR A 110 6.36 -0.33 3.07
C TYR A 110 7.40 0.27 2.12
N ASP A 111 7.78 -0.44 1.06
CA ASP A 111 8.75 0.03 0.09
C ASP A 111 8.50 -0.54 -1.31
N ASN A 112 8.56 0.32 -2.33
CA ASN A 112 8.37 -0.07 -3.73
C ASN A 112 9.48 -0.99 -4.26
N GLY A 113 10.71 -0.85 -3.75
CA GLY A 113 11.84 -1.70 -4.11
C GLY A 113 11.59 -3.15 -3.72
N ILE A 114 11.16 -3.39 -2.47
CA ILE A 114 10.79 -4.73 -1.99
C ILE A 114 9.64 -5.30 -2.81
N ARG A 115 8.57 -4.54 -3.01
CA ARG A 115 7.44 -4.96 -3.85
C ARG A 115 7.91 -5.37 -5.24
N ASN A 116 8.77 -4.57 -5.87
CA ASN A 116 9.25 -4.81 -7.23
C ASN A 116 10.23 -5.98 -7.31
N ALA A 117 11.04 -6.22 -6.27
CA ALA A 117 11.91 -7.36 -6.16
C ALA A 117 11.14 -8.68 -6.14
N VAL A 118 10.07 -8.74 -5.33
CA VAL A 118 9.19 -9.91 -5.21
C VAL A 118 8.63 -10.38 -6.56
N ILE A 119 8.37 -9.45 -7.49
CA ILE A 119 7.86 -9.75 -8.84
C ILE A 119 8.93 -9.57 -9.94
N SER A 120 10.20 -9.42 -9.57
CA SER A 120 11.34 -9.22 -10.47
C SER A 120 11.12 -8.14 -11.54
N GLN A 121 10.47 -7.03 -11.16
CA GLN A 121 10.01 -6.00 -12.10
C GLN A 121 10.65 -4.66 -11.80
N PHE A 122 11.75 -4.37 -12.49
CA PHE A 122 12.56 -3.16 -12.31
C PHE A 122 12.56 -2.23 -13.54
N ASN A 123 11.65 -2.44 -14.49
CA ASN A 123 11.57 -1.58 -15.67
C ASN A 123 11.39 -0.11 -15.28
N PRO A 124 11.95 0.83 -16.07
CA PRO A 124 11.67 2.25 -15.94
C PRO A 124 10.18 2.55 -15.89
N LEU A 125 9.79 3.56 -15.11
CA LEU A 125 8.40 3.85 -14.79
C LEU A 125 7.55 4.16 -16.04
N GLU A 126 8.18 4.68 -17.09
CA GLU A 126 7.57 5.01 -18.39
C GLU A 126 7.08 3.77 -19.15
N LEU A 127 7.69 2.61 -18.87
CA LEU A 127 7.34 1.33 -19.49
C LEU A 127 6.33 0.52 -18.66
N ARG A 128 5.85 1.08 -17.54
CA ARG A 128 5.03 0.37 -16.57
C ARG A 128 3.57 0.74 -16.66
N LEU A 129 2.73 -0.29 -16.73
CA LEU A 129 1.27 -0.12 -16.65
C LEU A 129 0.80 0.21 -15.23
N ASP A 130 1.60 -0.15 -14.21
CA ASP A 130 1.28 0.03 -12.80
C ASP A 130 1.91 1.28 -12.17
N ALA A 131 2.29 2.27 -12.99
CA ALA A 131 2.94 3.50 -12.51
C ALA A 131 2.09 4.28 -11.50
N GLY A 132 0.76 4.30 -11.69
CA GLY A 132 -0.18 4.93 -10.77
C GLY A 132 -0.19 4.24 -9.40
N GLN A 133 -0.22 2.90 -9.38
CA GLN A 133 -0.23 2.10 -8.17
C GLN A 133 1.10 2.23 -7.40
N LEU A 134 2.23 2.29 -8.11
CA LEU A 134 3.53 2.55 -7.49
C LEU A 134 3.60 3.94 -6.87
N TRP A 135 3.02 4.95 -7.54
CA TRP A 135 2.94 6.31 -7.03
C TRP A 135 2.11 6.38 -5.75
N GLU A 136 0.92 5.80 -5.77
CA GLU A 136 0.04 5.67 -4.61
C GLU A 136 0.73 4.94 -3.44
N ASN A 137 1.36 3.79 -3.68
CA ASN A 137 2.09 3.06 -2.64
C ASN A 137 3.24 3.89 -2.05
N PHE A 138 4.00 4.61 -2.89
CA PHE A 138 5.07 5.49 -2.44
C PHE A 138 4.55 6.60 -1.51
N LEU A 139 3.45 7.26 -1.90
CA LEU A 139 2.87 8.34 -1.10
C LEU A 139 2.29 7.83 0.21
N ILE A 140 1.52 6.73 0.21
CA ILE A 140 0.90 6.20 1.43
C ILE A 140 1.97 5.68 2.39
N SER A 141 2.94 4.91 1.89
CA SER A 141 4.03 4.39 2.73
C SER A 141 4.92 5.52 3.27
N GLY A 142 5.24 6.52 2.44
CA GLY A 142 5.99 7.71 2.86
C GLY A 142 5.24 8.52 3.92
N ARG A 143 3.94 8.74 3.74
CA ARG A 143 3.07 9.44 4.70
C ARG A 143 3.01 8.71 6.03
N LEU A 144 2.85 7.38 6.01
CA LEU A 144 2.85 6.55 7.22
C LEU A 144 4.17 6.66 7.99
N LYS A 145 5.31 6.58 7.28
CA LYS A 145 6.64 6.73 7.89
C LYS A 145 6.83 8.13 8.48
N MET A 146 6.46 9.19 7.75
CA MET A 146 6.57 10.56 8.24
C MET A 146 5.74 10.80 9.51
N LEU A 147 4.47 10.35 9.52
CA LEU A 147 3.61 10.48 10.71
C LEU A 147 4.18 9.71 11.90
N SER A 148 4.70 8.50 11.67
CA SER A 148 5.36 7.72 12.71
C SER A 148 6.59 8.42 13.28
N ASN A 149 7.45 8.97 12.42
CA ASN A 149 8.68 9.66 12.82
C ASN A 149 8.42 10.97 13.56
N THR A 150 7.27 11.61 13.33
CA THR A 150 6.86 12.85 13.99
C THR A 150 5.98 12.62 15.23
N GLY A 151 5.66 11.36 15.55
CA GLY A 151 4.80 11.00 16.68
C GLY A 151 3.33 11.40 16.50
N VAL A 152 2.90 11.69 15.27
CA VAL A 152 1.53 12.11 14.98
C VAL A 152 0.65 10.90 14.71
N HIS A 153 -0.39 10.75 15.52
CA HIS A 153 -1.35 9.66 15.40
C HIS A 153 -2.60 10.12 14.64
N MET A 154 -2.74 9.67 13.39
CA MET A 154 -3.95 9.85 12.58
C MET A 154 -4.52 8.49 12.19
N LYS A 155 -5.85 8.37 12.21
CA LYS A 155 -6.51 7.19 11.62
C LYS A 155 -6.46 7.34 10.10
N ARG A 156 -6.16 6.24 9.41
CA ARG A 156 -5.95 6.22 7.96
C ARG A 156 -6.84 5.17 7.31
N PHE A 157 -7.44 5.55 6.20
CA PHE A 157 -8.39 4.72 5.46
C PHE A 157 -8.29 5.01 3.96
N PHE A 158 -8.90 4.17 3.11
CA PHE A 158 -9.34 4.58 1.78
C PHE A 158 -10.87 4.72 1.81
N TRP A 159 -11.50 5.32 0.80
CA TRP A 159 -12.96 5.34 0.72
C TRP A 159 -13.43 4.89 -0.64
N ARG A 160 -14.47 4.05 -0.67
CA ARG A 160 -15.04 3.52 -1.91
C ARG A 160 -16.55 3.38 -1.80
N THR A 161 -17.27 3.61 -2.89
CA THR A 161 -18.71 3.34 -2.99
C THR A 161 -19.01 2.08 -3.80
N SER A 162 -20.22 1.55 -3.69
CA SER A 162 -20.69 0.46 -4.56
C SER A 162 -20.61 0.82 -6.05
N ALA A 163 -20.73 2.10 -6.39
CA ALA A 163 -20.56 2.64 -7.75
C ALA A 163 -19.09 2.82 -8.17
N GLN A 164 -18.15 2.24 -7.42
CA GLN A 164 -16.69 2.24 -7.70
C GLN A 164 -16.07 3.64 -7.73
N GLN A 165 -16.68 4.62 -7.07
CA GLN A 165 -16.04 5.91 -6.82
C GLN A 165 -15.11 5.75 -5.61
N GLU A 166 -13.92 6.32 -5.70
CA GLU A 166 -12.86 6.12 -4.71
C GLU A 166 -12.23 7.45 -4.26
N ILE A 167 -11.64 7.43 -3.07
CA ILE A 167 -10.61 8.35 -2.58
C ILE A 167 -9.47 7.48 -2.04
N ASP A 168 -8.25 7.72 -2.53
CA ASP A 168 -7.09 6.86 -2.29
C ASP A 168 -6.67 6.82 -0.82
N LEU A 169 -6.64 7.99 -0.15
CA LEU A 169 -6.30 8.10 1.27
C LEU A 169 -7.20 9.10 1.99
N ILE A 170 -7.68 8.70 3.15
CA ILE A 170 -8.35 9.54 4.14
C ILE A 170 -7.56 9.51 5.43
N GLU A 171 -7.32 10.69 5.98
CA GLU A 171 -6.80 10.88 7.32
C GLU A 171 -7.87 11.51 8.20
N GLU A 172 -8.15 10.91 9.35
CA GLU A 172 -9.12 11.41 10.33
C GLU A 172 -8.41 11.72 11.65
N THR A 173 -8.54 12.97 12.11
CA THR A 173 -8.07 13.43 13.42
C THR A 173 -9.11 14.33 14.07
N SER A 174 -9.56 13.99 15.27
CA SER A 174 -10.54 14.77 16.04
C SER A 174 -11.82 15.12 15.24
N GLY A 175 -12.29 14.20 14.40
CA GLY A 175 -13.47 14.38 13.55
C GLY A 175 -13.25 15.18 12.27
N MET A 176 -12.06 15.79 12.09
CA MET A 176 -11.67 16.43 10.84
C MET A 176 -11.18 15.39 9.85
N ILE A 177 -11.66 15.50 8.61
CA ILE A 177 -11.29 14.63 7.50
C ILE A 177 -10.38 15.39 6.53
N SER A 178 -9.24 14.80 6.23
CA SER A 178 -8.42 15.16 5.08
C SER A 178 -8.47 14.01 4.07
N ALA A 179 -8.78 14.33 2.82
CA ALA A 179 -8.93 13.39 1.72
C ALA A 179 -7.89 13.68 0.63
N TYR A 180 -7.22 12.63 0.17
CA TYR A 180 -6.11 12.73 -0.76
C TYR A 180 -6.37 11.82 -1.97
N GLU A 181 -6.17 12.39 -3.15
CA GLU A 181 -6.23 11.69 -4.43
C GLU A 181 -4.83 11.74 -5.07
N PHE A 182 -4.32 10.62 -5.54
CA PHE A 182 -2.99 10.52 -6.10
C PHE A 182 -3.03 10.44 -7.62
N LYS A 183 -2.24 11.29 -8.27
CA LYS A 183 -2.15 11.33 -9.73
C LYS A 183 -0.70 11.45 -10.17
N TRP A 184 -0.19 10.40 -10.78
CA TRP A 184 1.12 10.42 -11.43
C TRP A 184 1.16 11.40 -12.61
N ASN A 185 0.12 11.39 -13.45
CA ASN A 185 0.06 12.27 -14.63
C ASN A 185 -0.54 13.64 -14.26
N ILE A 186 0.30 14.67 -14.27
CA ILE A 186 -0.03 16.07 -13.94
C ILE A 186 -1.06 16.69 -14.91
N GLN A 187 -1.13 16.20 -16.16
CA GLN A 187 -2.06 16.73 -17.16
C GLN A 187 -3.50 16.24 -16.96
N LYS A 188 -3.71 15.16 -16.19
CA LYS A 188 -5.05 14.71 -15.85
C LYS A 188 -5.63 15.60 -14.76
N LYS A 189 -6.63 16.41 -15.10
CA LYS A 189 -7.45 17.12 -14.10
C LYS A 189 -8.03 16.08 -13.14
N ALA A 190 -7.67 16.18 -11.87
CA ALA A 190 -8.30 15.37 -10.85
C ALA A 190 -9.73 15.87 -10.62
N LEU A 191 -10.69 14.99 -10.87
CA LEU A 191 -12.08 15.18 -10.49
C LEU A 191 -12.30 14.37 -9.23
N ILE A 192 -12.46 15.07 -8.11
CA ILE A 192 -12.82 14.43 -6.85
C ILE A 192 -14.27 13.96 -6.93
N SER A 193 -14.53 12.78 -6.37
CA SER A 193 -15.85 12.18 -6.36
C SER A 193 -16.89 13.14 -5.78
N LYS A 194 -17.91 13.50 -6.58
CA LYS A 194 -19.06 14.28 -6.10
C LYS A 194 -19.79 13.59 -4.95
N ALA A 195 -19.84 12.26 -4.97
CA ALA A 195 -20.45 11.52 -3.86
C ALA A 195 -19.64 11.69 -2.57
N PHE A 196 -18.30 11.79 -2.67
CA PHE A 196 -17.47 12.06 -1.51
C PHE A 196 -17.71 13.48 -0.97
N THR A 197 -17.65 14.50 -1.83
CA THR A 197 -17.86 15.90 -1.41
C THR A 197 -19.25 16.12 -0.84
N ASN A 198 -20.27 15.41 -1.34
CA ASN A 198 -21.63 15.49 -0.80
C ASN A 198 -21.76 14.80 0.57
N ALA A 199 -21.06 13.66 0.76
CA ALA A 199 -21.09 12.93 2.02
C ALA A 199 -20.24 13.58 3.11
N TYR A 200 -19.17 14.30 2.73
CA TYR A 200 -18.20 14.93 3.61
C TYR A 200 -17.90 16.37 3.13
N PRO A 201 -18.85 17.31 3.25
CA PRO A 201 -18.70 18.67 2.73
C PRO A 201 -17.57 19.45 3.39
N ASP A 202 -17.26 19.15 4.64
CA ASP A 202 -16.21 19.82 5.42
C ASP A 202 -14.82 19.15 5.26
N ALA A 203 -14.71 18.10 4.43
CA ALA A 203 -13.43 17.43 4.20
C ALA A 203 -12.46 18.34 3.47
N LYS A 204 -11.23 18.45 3.98
CA LYS A 204 -10.13 19.09 3.25
C LYS A 204 -9.68 18.13 2.16
N ILE A 205 -9.61 18.61 0.92
CA ILE A 205 -9.27 17.75 -0.21
C ILE A 205 -7.99 18.25 -0.87
N LEU A 206 -7.05 17.34 -1.11
CA LEU A 206 -5.80 17.62 -1.81
C LEU A 206 -5.53 16.56 -2.88
N VAL A 207 -5.21 17.01 -4.08
CA VAL A 207 -4.70 16.14 -5.14
C VAL A 207 -3.18 16.19 -5.10
N VAL A 208 -2.55 15.04 -4.91
CA VAL A 208 -1.09 14.91 -4.83
C VAL A 208 -0.54 14.37 -6.15
N THR A 209 0.39 15.14 -6.70
CA THR A 209 1.04 14.93 -8.00
C THR A 209 2.56 15.04 -7.82
N PRO A 210 3.37 14.66 -8.82
CA PRO A 210 4.81 14.89 -8.77
C PRO A 210 5.20 16.36 -8.53
N GLY A 211 4.32 17.33 -8.81
CA GLY A 211 4.59 18.74 -8.57
C GLY A 211 4.41 19.23 -7.12
N ASN A 212 3.76 18.46 -6.24
CA ASN A 212 3.48 18.89 -4.86
C ASN A 212 3.66 17.79 -3.78
N TYR A 213 4.15 16.60 -4.16
CA TYR A 213 4.27 15.48 -3.23
C TYR A 213 5.19 15.74 -2.04
N GLU A 214 6.24 16.52 -2.20
CA GLU A 214 7.16 16.86 -1.11
C GLU A 214 6.45 17.61 0.01
N GLN A 215 5.52 18.52 -0.34
CA GLN A 215 4.70 19.20 0.66
C GLN A 215 3.82 18.22 1.44
N PHE A 216 3.26 17.22 0.76
CA PHE A 216 2.45 16.17 1.38
C PHE A 216 3.29 15.25 2.29
N LEU A 217 4.54 14.98 1.93
CA LEU A 217 5.45 14.09 2.68
C LEU A 217 6.30 14.79 3.74
N SER A 218 6.26 16.11 3.86
CA SER A 218 7.11 16.88 4.79
C SER A 218 6.40 17.47 6.00
N LYS A 219 5.05 17.54 5.97
CA LYS A 219 4.27 18.17 7.04
C LYS A 219 3.15 17.24 7.51
N PRO A 220 2.97 17.02 8.82
CA PRO A 220 1.81 16.31 9.35
C PRO A 220 0.49 17.04 9.03
#